data_AF-A0AAN9G4C7-F1
#
_entry.id   AF-A0AAN9G4C7-F1
#
_cell.length_a   1.000
_cell.length_b   1.000
_cell.length_c   1.000
_cell.angle_alpha   90.00
_cell.angle_beta   90.00
_cell.angle_gamma   90.00
#
_symmetry.space_group_name_H-M   'P 1'
#
loop_
_entity.id
_entity.type
_entity.pdbx_description
1 polymer ?
#
loop_
_entity_poly.entity_id
_entity_poly.type
_entity_poly.pdbx_seq_one_letter_code
_entity_poly.pdbx_strand_id
1 'polypeptide(L)'
;MFKFALLCLTAVAIAQLTRPGWMQSIIGSQLFMLDTIHGHLVQYDDNNDLVMLVGRDNCYLIDADDNTWDKIAHNEAQVPRITEAIYGQITRNRGVTNMTYHEAERMYNSPFEQIECRDKHIFHVDYHPRHH
;
A
#
# COMPACT_ATOMS: atom_id res chain seq x y z
N MET A 1 -52.72 -0.76 14.86
CA MET A 1 -52.11 0.51 14.41
C MET A 1 -50.60 0.34 14.45
N PHE A 2 -49.99 0.47 13.28
CA PHE A 2 -48.56 0.39 13.04
C PHE A 2 -47.76 1.39 13.89
N LYS A 3 -46.62 0.96 14.44
CA LYS A 3 -45.27 1.48 14.13
C LYS A 3 -44.24 0.95 15.12
N PHE A 4 -43.64 -0.18 14.74
CA PHE A 4 -42.24 -0.49 15.06
C PHE A 4 -41.32 0.39 14.21
N ALA A 5 -40.07 0.52 14.67
CA ALA A 5 -38.88 1.00 13.97
C ALA A 5 -38.60 2.51 14.03
N LEU A 6 -37.69 2.86 14.94
CA LEU A 6 -36.66 3.86 14.65
C LEU A 6 -35.33 3.39 15.28
N LEU A 7 -34.76 2.36 14.66
CA LEU A 7 -33.39 1.87 14.84
C LEU A 7 -32.77 1.92 13.45
N CYS A 8 -32.03 2.99 13.14
CA CYS A 8 -31.07 3.05 12.02
C CYS A 8 -30.37 4.42 12.03
N LEU A 9 -29.46 4.62 12.98
CA LEU A 9 -28.37 5.60 12.88
C LEU A 9 -27.06 4.90 13.30
N THR A 10 -26.78 3.78 12.64
CA THR A 10 -25.49 3.09 12.74
C THR A 10 -25.09 2.69 11.33
N ALA A 11 -24.11 3.41 10.76
CA ALA A 11 -23.15 2.93 9.75
C ALA A 11 -22.68 4.06 8.82
N VAL A 12 -22.07 5.13 9.36
CA VAL A 12 -21.13 5.94 8.57
C VAL A 12 -19.97 6.37 9.46
N ALA A 13 -19.20 5.42 9.99
CA ALA A 13 -17.95 5.72 10.69
C ALA A 13 -17.01 4.50 10.83
N ILE A 14 -17.05 3.53 9.91
CA ILE A 14 -16.08 2.41 9.90
C ILE A 14 -15.33 2.47 8.55
N ALA A 15 -14.54 3.51 8.38
CA ALA A 15 -13.54 3.59 7.31
C ALA A 15 -12.36 4.49 7.70
N GLN A 16 -12.51 5.32 8.73
CA GLN A 16 -11.39 5.98 9.39
C GLN A 16 -10.72 5.01 10.38
N LEU A 17 -10.16 3.91 9.85
CA LEU A 17 -9.03 3.25 10.51
C LEU A 17 -7.86 4.21 10.36
N THR A 18 -7.86 5.27 11.17
CA THR A 18 -6.67 6.05 11.45
C THR A 18 -5.70 5.09 12.11
N ARG A 19 -4.74 4.58 11.32
CA ARG A 19 -3.61 3.82 11.85
C ARG A 19 -3.00 4.66 12.98
N PRO A 20 -2.72 4.06 14.15
CA PRO A 20 -2.26 4.82 15.28
C PRO A 20 -0.88 5.43 14.99
N GLY A 21 -0.73 6.74 15.22
CA GLY A 21 0.43 7.55 14.80
C GLY A 21 1.80 7.15 15.38
N TRP A 22 1.88 6.12 16.23
CA TRP A 22 3.17 5.57 16.69
C TRP A 22 3.91 4.75 15.61
N MET A 23 3.23 4.33 14.53
CA MET A 23 3.89 3.70 13.38
C MET A 23 4.53 4.71 12.40
N GLN A 24 4.37 6.02 12.61
CA GLN A 24 5.01 7.06 11.78
C GLN A 24 6.40 7.45 12.27
N SER A 25 6.87 6.93 13.41
CA SER A 25 8.16 7.31 13.98
C SER A 25 8.75 6.18 14.82
N ILE A 26 9.10 5.07 14.18
CA ILE A 26 10.12 4.17 14.73
C ILE A 26 11.46 4.69 14.21
N ILE A 27 12.11 5.51 15.04
CA ILE A 27 13.52 5.95 15.02
C ILE A 27 14.32 5.44 13.79
N GLY A 28 14.48 6.29 12.77
CA GLY A 28 15.30 6.01 11.58
C GLY A 28 14.59 5.36 10.39
N SER A 29 13.29 5.11 10.46
CA SER A 29 12.52 4.61 9.31
C SER A 29 12.02 5.73 8.40
N GLN A 30 12.38 5.66 7.11
CA GLN A 30 11.87 6.52 6.04
C GLN A 30 10.65 5.85 5.37
N LEU A 31 9.61 5.58 6.17
CA LEU A 31 8.33 5.09 5.64
C LEU A 31 7.41 6.27 5.32
N PHE A 32 7.08 6.44 4.05
CA PHE A 32 6.16 7.45 3.57
C PHE A 32 4.79 6.82 3.27
N MET A 33 3.74 7.42 3.82
CA MET A 33 2.37 7.10 3.40
C MET A 33 2.03 7.97 2.19
N LEU A 34 2.04 7.38 1.00
CA LEU A 34 1.91 8.12 -0.25
C LEU A 34 0.44 8.44 -0.58
N ASP A 35 -0.44 7.44 -0.47
CA ASP A 35 -1.81 7.55 -1.00
C ASP A 35 -2.76 6.51 -0.37
N THR A 36 -4.05 6.63 -0.67
CA THR A 36 -5.04 5.57 -0.49
C THR A 36 -5.85 5.39 -1.78
N ILE A 37 -5.75 4.21 -2.38
CA ILE A 37 -6.33 3.94 -3.69
C ILE A 37 -7.12 2.63 -3.70
N HIS A 38 -8.39 2.69 -4.11
CA HIS A 38 -9.27 1.52 -4.26
C HIS A 38 -9.23 0.54 -3.07
N GLY A 39 -9.20 1.07 -1.84
CA GLY A 39 -9.13 0.30 -0.60
C GLY A 39 -7.74 -0.22 -0.20
N HIS A 40 -6.68 0.22 -0.89
CA HIS A 40 -5.29 -0.10 -0.60
C HIS A 40 -4.58 1.14 -0.05
N LEU A 41 -3.79 0.95 1.00
CA LEU A 41 -2.91 1.97 1.53
C LEU A 41 -1.58 1.87 0.80
N VAL A 42 -1.14 2.97 0.19
CA VAL A 42 0.13 3.03 -0.55
C VAL A 42 1.21 3.55 0.38
N GLN A 43 2.25 2.74 0.56
CA GLN A 43 3.40 3.04 1.40
C GLN A 43 4.68 2.95 0.57
N TYR A 44 5.65 3.79 0.87
CA TYR A 44 7.00 3.73 0.32
C TYR A 44 7.99 3.59 1.48
N ASP A 45 8.70 2.48 1.53
CA ASP A 45 9.79 2.22 2.46
C ASP A 45 11.11 2.46 1.73
N ASP A 46 11.60 3.69 1.89
CA ASP A 46 12.80 4.21 1.23
C ASP A 46 14.06 3.43 1.62
N ASN A 47 14.14 2.97 2.88
CA ASN A 47 15.30 2.21 3.36
C ASN A 47 15.49 0.85 2.67
N ASN A 48 14.44 0.33 2.03
CA ASN A 48 14.43 -1.01 1.41
C ASN A 48 14.01 -0.97 -0.06
N ASP A 49 14.00 0.21 -0.69
CA ASP A 49 13.63 0.39 -2.09
C ASP A 49 12.30 -0.30 -2.44
N LEU A 50 11.27 -0.11 -1.59
CA LEU A 50 10.03 -0.85 -1.68
C LEU A 50 8.79 0.03 -1.63
N VAL A 51 7.90 -0.11 -2.61
CA VAL A 51 6.53 0.39 -2.55
C VAL A 51 5.55 -0.74 -2.27
N MET A 52 4.62 -0.50 -1.35
CA MET A 52 3.62 -1.46 -0.92
C MET A 52 2.21 -0.91 -1.13
N LEU A 53 1.35 -1.67 -1.80
CA LEU A 53 -0.10 -1.46 -1.78
C LEU A 53 -0.72 -2.49 -0.84
N VAL A 54 -1.06 -2.04 0.37
CA VAL A 54 -1.58 -2.90 1.44
C VAL A 54 -3.10 -2.84 1.45
N GLY A 55 -3.72 -3.93 1.02
CA GLY A 55 -5.17 -4.16 1.08
C GLY A 55 -5.58 -4.94 2.32
N ARG A 56 -6.86 -5.34 2.38
CA ARG A 56 -7.38 -6.17 3.48
C ARG A 56 -6.79 -7.58 3.47
N ASP A 57 -6.80 -8.24 2.31
CA ASP A 57 -6.44 -9.66 2.18
C ASP A 57 -5.17 -9.87 1.34
N ASN A 58 -4.59 -8.78 0.82
CA ASN A 58 -3.51 -8.81 -0.16
C ASN A 58 -2.49 -7.69 0.08
N CYS A 59 -1.25 -7.96 -0.29
CA CYS A 59 -0.15 -7.01 -0.40
C CYS A 59 0.43 -7.08 -1.81
N TYR A 60 0.57 -5.94 -2.47
CA TYR A 60 1.34 -5.84 -3.71
C TYR A 60 2.64 -5.10 -3.43
N LEU A 61 3.76 -5.72 -3.78
CA LEU A 61 5.11 -5.24 -3.57
C LEU A 61 5.72 -4.84 -4.92
N ILE A 62 6.31 -3.65 -4.96
CA ILE A 62 6.89 -3.05 -6.17
C ILE A 62 8.29 -2.59 -5.84
N ASP A 63 9.24 -3.00 -6.68
CA ASP A 63 10.62 -2.53 -6.58
C ASP A 63 10.69 -1.04 -6.86
N ALA A 64 11.34 -0.30 -5.96
CA ALA A 64 11.37 1.14 -5.99
C ALA A 64 12.79 1.66 -6.06
N ASP A 65 13.34 1.75 -7.28
CA ASP A 65 14.62 2.42 -7.51
C ASP A 65 14.63 3.82 -6.89
N ASP A 66 15.46 3.96 -5.87
CA ASP A 66 15.69 5.10 -4.98
C ASP A 66 15.58 6.44 -5.70
N ASN A 67 16.33 6.63 -6.80
CA ASN A 67 16.43 7.92 -7.49
C ASN A 67 15.12 8.40 -8.15
N THR A 68 14.24 7.46 -8.49
CA THR A 68 12.97 7.77 -9.16
C THR A 68 11.87 7.93 -8.13
N TRP A 69 11.80 7.01 -7.16
CA TRP A 69 10.74 6.99 -6.17
C TRP A 69 10.85 8.09 -5.14
N ASP A 70 12.06 8.51 -4.77
CA ASP A 70 12.25 9.72 -3.97
C ASP A 70 11.57 10.94 -4.58
N LYS A 71 11.77 11.16 -5.89
CA LYS A 71 11.19 12.31 -6.59
C LYS A 71 9.68 12.20 -6.68
N ILE A 72 9.16 10.99 -6.87
CA ILE A 72 7.72 10.73 -6.92
C ILE A 72 7.11 10.96 -5.53
N ALA A 73 7.69 10.39 -4.47
CA ALA A 73 7.21 10.46 -3.10
C ALA A 73 7.11 11.90 -2.59
N HIS A 74 8.03 12.77 -3.02
CA HIS A 74 8.02 14.20 -2.68
C HIS A 74 7.19 15.06 -3.65
N ASN A 75 6.57 14.48 -4.67
CA ASN A 75 5.75 15.18 -5.65
C ASN A 75 4.27 14.78 -5.55
N GLU A 76 3.52 15.52 -4.74
CA GLU A 76 2.09 15.29 -4.48
C GLU A 76 1.23 15.18 -5.76
N ALA A 77 1.62 15.84 -6.86
CA ALA A 77 0.88 15.78 -8.11
C ALA A 77 1.13 14.50 -8.92
N GLN A 78 2.27 13.85 -8.72
CA GLN A 78 2.64 12.62 -9.42
C GLN A 78 2.11 11.37 -8.70
N VAL A 79 2.09 11.38 -7.37
CA VAL A 79 1.71 10.22 -6.55
C VAL A 79 0.38 9.60 -7.02
N PRO A 80 -0.76 10.33 -7.10
CA PRO A 80 -2.05 9.72 -7.48
C PRO A 80 -2.05 9.12 -8.89
N ARG A 81 -1.23 9.67 -9.81
CA ARG A 81 -1.15 9.17 -11.19
C ARG A 81 -0.40 7.86 -11.27
N ILE A 82 0.70 7.75 -10.52
CA ILE A 82 1.53 6.55 -10.47
C ILE A 82 0.81 5.42 -9.73
N THR A 83 0.17 5.73 -8.60
CA THR A 83 -0.60 4.73 -7.82
C THR A 83 -1.76 4.17 -8.63
N GLU A 84 -2.48 5.00 -9.39
CA GLU A 84 -3.53 4.55 -10.31
C GLU A 84 -2.98 3.71 -11.46
N ALA A 85 -1.80 4.04 -12.00
CA ALA A 85 -1.16 3.23 -13.04
C ALA A 85 -0.76 1.83 -12.54
N ILE A 86 -0.21 1.73 -11.32
CA ILE A 86 0.11 0.47 -10.65
C ILE A 86 -1.16 -0.35 -10.44
N TYR A 87 -2.21 0.27 -9.89
CA TYR A 87 -3.49 -0.43 -9.68
C TYR A 87 -4.11 -0.90 -11.01
N GLY A 88 -4.01 -0.10 -12.06
CA GLY A 88 -4.41 -0.47 -13.41
C GLY A 88 -3.63 -1.67 -13.97
N GLN A 89 -2.37 -1.86 -13.58
CA GLN A 89 -1.57 -3.03 -13.95
C GLN A 89 -2.00 -4.28 -13.15
N ILE A 90 -2.23 -4.11 -11.85
CA ILE A 90 -2.72 -5.16 -10.95
C ILE A 90 -4.06 -5.71 -11.45
N THR A 91 -5.02 -4.84 -11.73
CA THR A 91 -6.37 -5.24 -12.20
C THR A 91 -6.35 -5.94 -13.56
N ARG A 92 -5.35 -5.68 -14.39
CA ARG A 92 -5.13 -6.36 -15.67
C ARG A 92 -4.29 -7.64 -15.54
N ASN A 93 -3.84 -7.97 -14.33
CA ASN A 93 -2.95 -9.09 -14.01
C ASN A 93 -1.70 -9.13 -14.92
N ARG A 94 -1.10 -7.96 -15.18
CA ARG A 94 0.11 -7.84 -16.01
C ARG A 94 1.34 -7.70 -15.13
N GLY A 95 2.33 -8.57 -15.32
CA GLY A 95 3.55 -8.53 -14.49
C GLY A 95 3.27 -8.73 -12.99
N VAL A 96 2.14 -9.34 -12.63
CA VAL A 96 1.81 -9.66 -11.24
C VAL A 96 2.15 -11.13 -11.01
N THR A 97 3.01 -11.40 -10.04
CA THR A 97 3.46 -12.75 -9.70
C THR A 97 3.18 -13.01 -8.24
N ASN A 98 2.53 -14.13 -7.93
CA ASN A 98 2.31 -14.53 -6.54
C ASN A 98 3.65 -14.92 -5.89
N MET A 99 3.85 -14.51 -4.64
CA MET A 99 5.04 -14.85 -3.86
C MET A 99 4.65 -15.30 -2.46
N THR A 100 5.48 -16.15 -1.87
CA THR A 100 5.35 -16.54 -0.47
C THR A 100 5.91 -15.45 0.44
N TYR A 101 5.43 -15.42 1.69
CA TYR A 101 5.98 -14.53 2.73
C TYR A 101 7.50 -14.65 2.87
N HIS A 102 8.03 -15.87 2.88
CA HIS A 102 9.47 -16.11 2.98
C HIS A 102 10.26 -15.66 1.73
N GLU A 103 9.63 -15.55 0.56
CA GLU A 103 10.27 -14.96 -0.62
C GLU A 103 10.32 -13.43 -0.51
N ALA A 104 9.23 -12.80 -0.07
CA ALA A 104 9.17 -11.36 0.17
C ALA A 104 10.16 -10.92 1.26
N GLU A 105 10.20 -11.64 2.39
CA GLU A 105 11.12 -11.37 3.49
C GLU A 105 12.58 -11.44 3.04
N ARG A 106 12.95 -12.45 2.24
CA ARG A 106 14.32 -12.57 1.72
C ARG A 106 14.68 -11.51 0.69
N MET A 107 13.70 -11.05 -0.08
CA MET A 107 13.92 -10.10 -1.16
C MET A 107 14.06 -8.67 -0.64
N TYR A 108 13.13 -8.26 0.22
CA TYR A 108 13.04 -6.87 0.69
C TYR A 108 13.56 -6.68 2.10
N ASN A 109 13.40 -7.69 2.97
CA ASN A 109 13.77 -7.61 4.38
C ASN A 109 13.26 -6.33 5.10
N SER A 110 12.13 -5.78 4.64
CA SER A 110 11.51 -4.59 5.21
C SER A 110 10.70 -4.98 6.46
N PRO A 111 10.97 -4.37 7.63
CA PRO A 111 10.16 -4.61 8.82
C PRO A 111 8.69 -4.22 8.62
N PHE A 112 8.41 -3.25 7.75
CA PHE A 112 7.05 -2.80 7.45
C PHE A 112 6.31 -3.80 6.58
N GLU A 113 6.97 -4.31 5.55
CA GLU A 113 6.44 -5.42 4.74
C GLU A 113 6.11 -6.61 5.62
N GLN A 114 7.05 -7.03 6.48
CA GLN A 114 6.87 -8.16 7.38
C GLN A 114 5.66 -7.99 8.31
N ILE A 115 5.39 -6.77 8.80
CA ILE A 115 4.24 -6.49 9.67
C ILE A 115 2.94 -6.42 8.88
N GLU A 116 2.92 -5.68 7.76
CA GLU A 116 1.71 -5.41 7.00
C GLU A 116 1.27 -6.63 6.19
N CYS A 117 2.19 -7.48 5.74
CA CYS A 117 1.94 -8.53 4.75
C CYS A 117 1.93 -9.96 5.32
N ARG A 118 2.30 -10.18 6.59
CA ARG A 118 2.44 -11.50 7.23
C ARG A 118 1.30 -12.48 6.97
N ASP A 119 0.07 -12.00 7.09
CA ASP A 119 -1.14 -12.82 7.05
C ASP A 119 -1.97 -12.57 5.78
N LYS A 120 -1.32 -12.09 4.70
CA LYS A 120 -1.96 -11.69 3.43
C LYS A 120 -1.43 -12.49 2.24
N HIS A 121 -2.16 -12.44 1.13
CA HIS A 121 -1.63 -12.89 -0.17
C HIS A 121 -0.66 -11.85 -0.72
N ILE A 122 0.56 -12.27 -1.02
CA ILE A 122 1.64 -11.36 -1.41
C ILE A 122 1.90 -11.54 -2.90
N PHE A 123 2.02 -10.41 -3.60
CA PHE A 123 2.28 -10.38 -5.02
C PHE A 123 3.42 -9.41 -5.31
N HIS A 124 4.37 -9.84 -6.11
CA HIS A 124 5.30 -8.92 -6.78
C HIS A 124 4.61 -8.30 -8.00
N VAL A 125 4.80 -7.01 -8.22
CA VAL A 125 4.34 -6.31 -9.42
C VAL A 125 5.53 -5.68 -10.11
N ASP A 126 5.85 -6.19 -11.31
CA ASP A 126 6.88 -5.64 -12.18
C ASP A 126 6.42 -4.30 -12.78
N TYR A 127 6.55 -3.24 -12.00
CA TYR A 127 6.19 -1.88 -12.39
C TYR A 127 7.40 -0.95 -12.29
N HIS A 128 7.68 -0.26 -13.39
CA HIS A 128 8.74 0.73 -13.47
C HIS A 128 8.14 2.07 -13.92
N PRO A 129 8.17 3.13 -13.09
CA PRO A 129 7.72 4.45 -13.49
C PRO A 129 8.49 4.92 -14.72
N ARG A 130 7.80 5.30 -15.80
CA ARG A 130 8.46 5.93 -16.95
C ARG A 130 8.68 7.40 -16.65
N HIS A 131 9.91 7.88 -16.78
CA HIS A 131 10.19 9.31 -16.75
C HIS A 131 9.38 10.01 -17.86
N HIS A 132 8.50 10.92 -17.48
CA HIS A 132 7.77 11.81 -18.38
C HIS A 132 8.20 13.25 -18.11
#